data_AF-A0A967SSH8-F1
#
_entry.id   AF-A0A967SSH8-F1
#
_cell.length_a   1.000
_cell.length_b   1.000
_cell.length_c   1.000
_cell.angle_alpha   90.00
_cell.angle_beta   90.00
_cell.angle_gamma   90.00
#
_symmetry.space_group_name_H-M   'P 1'
#
loop_
_entity.id
_entity.type
_entity.pdbx_description
1 polymer ?
#
loop_
_entity_poly.entity_id
_entity_poly.type
_entity_poly.pdbx_seq_one_letter_code
_entity_poly.pdbx_strand_id
1 'polypeptide(L)'
;GPECHALWRRVGHLVESATAYPDLTVRENLEVARRLQGRVDRRAVGREIERFRLADHADRRARTLSTGNLQRLALARAFLHDPE
;
A
#
# COMPACT_ATOMS: atom_id res chain seq x y z
N GLY A 1 -18.91 -10.15 21.71
CA GLY A 1 -17.79 -10.96 22.26
C GLY A 1 -16.46 -10.48 21.71
N PRO A 2 -15.33 -10.88 22.30
CA PRO A 2 -13.97 -10.47 21.89
C PRO A 2 -13.64 -10.78 20.42
N GLU A 3 -14.29 -11.79 19.83
CA GLU A 3 -14.14 -12.18 18.42
C GLU A 3 -14.60 -11.09 17.44
N CYS A 4 -15.68 -10.36 17.73
CA CYS A 4 -16.12 -9.25 16.90
C CYS A 4 -15.04 -8.16 16.81
N HIS A 5 -14.35 -7.86 17.91
CA HIS A 5 -13.34 -6.80 17.94
C HIS A 5 -12.06 -7.18 17.17
N ALA A 6 -11.74 -8.48 17.07
CA ALA A 6 -10.65 -8.96 16.23
C ALA A 6 -11.02 -8.91 14.74
N LEU A 7 -12.26 -9.31 14.39
CA LEU A 7 -12.76 -9.25 13.02
C LEU A 7 -12.87 -7.80 12.53
N TRP A 8 -13.42 -6.89 13.33
CA TRP A 8 -13.53 -5.46 12.97
C TRP A 8 -12.18 -4.78 12.82
N ARG A 9 -11.17 -5.14 13.62
CA ARG A 9 -9.79 -4.67 13.42
C ARG A 9 -9.18 -5.20 12.12
N ARG A 10 -9.44 -6.46 11.77
CA ARG A 10 -8.96 -7.08 10.53
C ARG A 10 -9.65 -6.49 9.30
N VAL A 11 -10.95 -6.21 9.38
CA VAL A 11 -11.73 -5.50 8.35
C VAL A 11 -11.27 -4.04 8.23
N GLY A 12 -11.09 -3.32 9.34
CA GLY A 12 -10.56 -1.95 9.35
C GLY A 12 -9.16 -1.86 8.73
N HIS A 13 -8.26 -2.77 9.11
CA HIS A 13 -6.94 -2.90 8.51
C HIS A 13 -7.01 -3.25 7.01
N LEU A 14 -7.93 -4.13 6.61
CA LEU A 14 -8.18 -4.45 5.19
C LEU A 14 -8.65 -3.23 4.41
N VAL A 15 -9.60 -2.45 4.93
CA VAL A 15 -10.12 -1.23 4.30
C VAL A 15 -9.03 -0.15 4.19
N GLU A 16 -8.24 0.07 5.25
CA GLU A 16 -7.11 1.00 5.23
C GLU A 16 -6.01 0.56 4.23
N SER A 17 -5.78 -0.75 4.10
CA SER A 17 -4.84 -1.31 3.13
C SER A 17 -5.34 -1.28 1.68
N ALA A 18 -6.66 -1.26 1.47
CA ALA A 18 -7.28 -1.35 0.15
C ALA A 18 -7.33 -0.02 -0.62
N THR A 19 -7.46 1.13 0.08
CA THR A 19 -7.60 2.44 -0.58
C THR A 19 -6.33 3.25 -0.52
N ALA A 20 -5.75 3.55 -1.68
CA ALA A 20 -4.63 4.49 -1.77
C ALA A 20 -5.07 5.87 -1.22
N TYR A 21 -4.18 6.54 -0.51
CA TYR A 21 -4.33 7.94 -0.13
C TYR A 21 -4.22 8.80 -1.39
N PRO A 22 -5.33 9.40 -1.86
CA PRO A 22 -5.43 9.98 -3.21
C PRO A 22 -4.50 11.18 -3.43
N ASP A 23 -4.22 11.93 -2.38
CA ASP A 23 -3.42 13.15 -2.43
C ASP A 23 -1.92 12.90 -2.24
N LEU A 24 -1.55 11.68 -1.83
CA LEU A 24 -0.18 11.24 -1.71
C LEU A 24 0.31 10.64 -3.03
N THR A 25 1.60 10.76 -3.27
CA THR A 25 2.29 10.08 -4.37
C THR A 25 2.29 8.56 -4.19
N VAL A 26 2.61 7.82 -5.25
CA VAL A 26 2.81 6.36 -5.18
C VAL A 26 3.84 6.01 -4.10
N ARG A 27 4.98 6.72 -4.09
CA ARG A 27 6.06 6.51 -3.12
C ARG A 27 5.61 6.78 -1.69
N GLU A 28 4.90 7.87 -1.47
CA GLU A 28 4.37 8.23 -0.14
C GLU A 28 3.31 7.23 0.33
N ASN A 29 2.43 6.76 -0.56
CA ASN A 29 1.46 5.71 -0.24
C ASN A 29 2.13 4.44 0.28
N LEU A 30 3.19 4.00 -0.40
CA LEU A 30 3.96 2.81 0.00
C LEU A 30 4.75 3.06 1.28
N GLU A 31 5.31 4.26 1.47
CA GLU A 31 6.02 4.61 2.70
C GLU A 31 5.08 4.69 3.92
N VAL A 32 3.86 5.20 3.76
CA VAL A 32 2.83 5.16 4.81
C VAL A 32 2.49 3.71 5.15
N ALA A 33 2.22 2.87 4.14
CA ALA A 33 1.93 1.45 4.37
C ALA A 33 3.08 0.74 5.09
N ARG A 34 4.34 0.97 4.68
CA ARG A 34 5.55 0.45 5.32
C ARG A 34 5.65 0.84 6.79
N ARG A 35 5.35 2.10 7.11
CA ARG A 35 5.40 2.63 8.49
C ARG A 35 4.29 2.06 9.36
N LEU A 36 3.07 1.95 8.84
CA LEU A 36 1.91 1.42 9.56
C LEU A 36 2.07 -0.06 9.90
N GLN A 37 2.63 -0.86 8.99
CA GLN A 37 2.84 -2.29 9.20
C GLN A 37 3.92 -2.57 10.27
N GLY A 38 4.94 -1.70 10.37
CA GLY A 38 6.06 -1.87 11.29
C GLY A 38 6.96 -3.06 10.89
N ARG A 39 8.27 -2.95 11.11
CA ARG A 39 9.27 -3.99 10.77
C ARG A 39 9.52 -4.25 9.27
N VAL A 40 9.00 -3.43 8.35
CA VAL A 40 9.33 -3.51 6.93
C VAL A 40 10.57 -2.67 6.58
N ASP A 41 11.54 -3.28 5.88
CA ASP A 41 12.78 -2.66 5.40
C ASP A 41 12.48 -1.41 4.55
N ARG A 42 13.26 -0.33 4.76
CA ARG A 42 13.16 0.91 3.99
C ARG A 42 13.34 0.70 2.49
N ARG A 43 14.16 -0.29 2.08
CA ARG A 43 14.36 -0.58 0.65
C ARG A 43 13.15 -1.28 0.01
N ALA A 44 12.19 -1.80 0.79
CA ALA A 44 11.00 -2.47 0.27
C ALA A 44 10.17 -1.55 -0.63
N VAL A 45 10.03 -0.28 -0.27
CA VAL A 45 9.27 0.69 -1.09
C VAL A 45 9.84 0.78 -2.51
N GLY A 46 11.16 0.93 -2.65
CA GLY A 46 11.80 0.98 -3.96
C GLY A 46 11.63 -0.33 -4.74
N ARG A 47 11.81 -1.48 -4.07
CA ARG A 47 11.62 -2.80 -4.70
C ARG A 47 10.21 -3.01 -5.22
N GLU A 48 9.18 -2.67 -4.43
CA GLU A 48 7.79 -2.86 -4.84
C GLU A 48 7.38 -1.87 -5.94
N ILE A 49 7.93 -0.65 -5.96
CA ILE A 49 7.77 0.30 -7.08
C ILE A 49 8.26 -0.33 -8.39
N GLU A 50 9.45 -0.94 -8.38
CA GLU A 50 10.01 -1.59 -9.57
C GLU A 50 9.23 -2.87 -9.93
N ARG A 51 8.97 -3.74 -8.95
CA ARG A 51 8.25 -5.02 -9.12
C ARG A 51 6.90 -4.83 -9.79
N PHE A 52 6.17 -3.79 -9.38
CA PHE A 52 4.85 -3.47 -9.93
C PHE A 52 4.90 -2.43 -11.05
N ARG A 53 6.06 -2.13 -11.64
CA ARG A 53 6.21 -1.21 -12.80
C ARG A 53 5.56 0.16 -12.55
N LEU A 54 5.83 0.74 -11.39
CA LEU A 54 5.34 2.05 -10.96
C LEU A 54 6.42 3.14 -10.96
N ALA A 55 7.65 2.85 -11.42
CA ALA A 55 8.78 3.78 -11.40
C ALA A 55 8.45 5.13 -12.05
N ASP A 56 7.88 5.13 -13.27
CA ASP A 56 7.46 6.33 -14.01
C ASP A 56 6.29 7.10 -13.35
N HIS A 57 5.73 6.56 -12.27
CA HIS A 57 4.61 7.13 -11.53
C HIS A 57 4.94 7.34 -10.06
N ALA A 58 6.18 7.07 -9.63
CA ALA A 58 6.59 7.08 -8.23
C ALA A 58 6.23 8.40 -7.53
N ASP A 59 6.39 9.51 -8.23
CA ASP A 59 6.17 10.86 -7.71
C ASP A 59 4.83 11.48 -8.18
N ARG A 60 3.95 10.69 -8.81
CA ARG A 60 2.60 11.11 -9.20
C ARG A 60 1.61 10.82 -8.07
N ARG A 61 0.70 11.78 -7.81
CA ARG A 61 -0.41 11.60 -6.87
C ARG A 61 -1.34 10.48 -7.32
N ALA A 62 -1.75 9.63 -6.37
CA ALA A 62 -2.58 8.45 -6.63
C ALA A 62 -3.90 8.79 -7.34
N ARG A 63 -4.52 9.93 -7.02
CA ARG A 63 -5.76 10.39 -7.70
C ARG A 63 -5.62 10.63 -9.20
N THR A 64 -4.39 10.78 -9.71
CA THR A 64 -4.11 11.03 -11.13
C THR A 64 -3.77 9.76 -11.90
N LEU A 65 -3.71 8.62 -11.22
CA LEU A 65 -3.39 7.34 -11.82
C LEU A 65 -4.61 6.77 -12.55
N SER A 66 -4.35 6.00 -13.60
CA SER A 66 -5.38 5.15 -14.19
C SER A 66 -5.82 4.09 -13.19
N THR A 67 -7.02 3.53 -13.38
CA THR A 67 -7.53 2.42 -12.57
C THR A 67 -6.55 1.25 -12.48
N GLY A 68 -5.91 0.89 -13.60
CA GLY A 68 -4.90 -0.18 -13.61
C GLY A 68 -3.65 0.14 -12.79
N ASN A 69 -3.21 1.40 -12.76
CA ASN A 69 -2.12 1.84 -11.88
C ASN A 69 -2.52 1.88 -10.41
N LEU A 70 -3.76 2.24 -10.10
CA LEU A 70 -4.31 2.15 -8.74
C LEU A 70 -4.35 0.70 -8.25
N GLN A 71 -4.74 -0.24 -9.11
CA GLN A 71 -4.68 -1.67 -8.79
C GLN A 71 -3.24 -2.14 -8.53
N ARG A 72 -2.28 -1.73 -9.37
CA ARG A 72 -0.85 -2.02 -9.15
C ARG A 72 -0.33 -1.44 -7.84
N LEU A 73 -0.72 -0.21 -7.49
CA LEU A 73 -0.38 0.39 -6.20
C LEU A 73 -0.98 -0.39 -5.03
N ALA A 74 -2.24 -0.85 -5.14
CA ALA A 74 -2.86 -1.67 -4.11
C ALA A 74 -2.12 -3.00 -3.91
N LEU A 75 -1.71 -3.66 -5.01
CA LEU A 75 -0.88 -4.87 -4.94
C LEU A 75 0.47 -4.56 -4.30
N ALA A 76 1.19 -3.52 -4.75
CA ALA A 76 2.46 -3.13 -4.16
C ALA A 76 2.37 -2.91 -2.64
N ARG A 77 1.29 -2.31 -2.14
CA ARG A 77 1.04 -2.14 -0.69
C ARG A 77 0.83 -3.47 0.03
N ALA A 78 0.10 -4.40 -0.59
CA ALA A 78 -0.15 -5.73 -0.03
C ALA A 78 1.14 -6.57 0.06
N PHE A 79 2.05 -6.42 -0.90
CA PHE A 79 3.30 -7.19 -0.98
C PHE A 79 4.48 -6.56 -0.23
N LEU A 80 4.33 -5.38 0.38
CA LEU A 80 5.41 -4.71 1.13
C LEU A 80 6.01 -5.57 2.25
N HIS A 81 5.23 -6.45 2.87
CA HIS A 81 5.67 -7.34 3.95
C HIS A 81 6.00 -8.76 3.47
N ASP A 82 5.97 -9.00 2.16
CA ASP A 82 6.15 -10.31 1.51
C ASP A 82 5.31 -11.40 2.18
N PRO A 83 3.98 -11.42 1.95
CA PRO A 83 3.12 -12.44 2.53
C PRO A 83 3.49 -13.81 1.95
N GLU A 84 4.10 -14.68 2.76
CA GLU A 84 4.05 -16.13 2.55
C GLU A 84 2.63 -16.66 2.81
#